data_AF-A8ULC9-F1
#
_entry.id   AF-A8ULC9-F1
#
_cell.length_a   1.000
_cell.length_b   1.000
_cell.length_c   1.000
_cell.angle_alpha   90.00
_cell.angle_beta   90.00
_cell.angle_gamma   90.00
#
_symmetry.space_group_name_H-M   'P 1'
#
loop_
_entity.id
_entity.type
_entity.pdbx_description
1 polymer ?
#
loop_
_entity_poly.entity_id
_entity_poly.type
_entity_poly.pdbx_seq_one_letter_code
_entity_poly.pdbx_strand_id
1 'polypeptide(L)'
;SADDATQVATFLWNNFLGGQSSSRPLGDAILDGIDFDIEAGGGSHWDELAKALKGLSSQVILAAAPQCPIPDAHLDSAIKTGLFDHVWVQFYNNPPCQYSTGNINSLVD
;
A
#
# COMPACT_ATOMS: atom_id res chain seq x y z
N SER A 1 -9.33 0.63 13.48
CA SER A 1 -8.53 0.28 14.67
C SER A 1 -7.41 -0.69 14.28
N ALA A 2 -6.51 -1.06 15.20
CA ALA A 2 -5.50 -2.09 14.92
C ALA A 2 -6.15 -3.48 14.71
N ASP A 3 -7.24 -3.77 15.42
CA ASP A 3 -8.00 -5.01 15.26
C ASP A 3 -8.65 -5.09 13.88
N ASP A 4 -9.17 -3.98 13.36
CA ASP A 4 -9.74 -3.95 12.01
C ASP A 4 -8.65 -4.18 10.96
N ALA A 5 -7.47 -3.60 11.12
CA ALA A 5 -6.34 -3.82 10.22
C ALA A 5 -5.92 -5.31 10.20
N THR A 6 -5.89 -5.96 11.36
CA THR A 6 -5.59 -7.40 11.45
C THR A 6 -6.69 -8.27 10.81
N GLN A 7 -7.95 -7.89 10.98
CA GLN A 7 -9.07 -8.58 10.34
C GLN A 7 -9.02 -8.44 8.81
N VAL A 8 -8.70 -7.26 8.29
CA VAL A 8 -8.52 -7.02 6.86
C VAL A 8 -7.32 -7.82 6.33
N ALA A 9 -6.19 -7.86 7.03
CA ALA A 9 -5.03 -8.68 6.66
C ALA A 9 -5.41 -10.16 6.51
N THR A 10 -6.14 -10.68 7.50
CA THR A 10 -6.61 -12.07 7.51
C THR A 10 -7.58 -12.34 6.36
N PHE A 11 -8.48 -11.40 6.08
CA PHE A 11 -9.40 -11.50 4.96
C PHE A 11 -8.65 -11.54 3.62
N LEU A 12 -7.72 -10.60 3.39
CA LEU A 12 -6.90 -10.57 2.18
C LEU A 12 -6.11 -11.86 2.00
N TRP A 13 -5.49 -12.34 3.08
CA TRP A 13 -4.72 -13.57 3.07
C TRP A 13 -5.54 -14.79 2.67
N ASN A 14 -6.72 -14.96 3.27
CA ASN A 14 -7.57 -16.13 3.03
C ASN A 14 -8.27 -16.13 1.67
N ASN A 15 -8.58 -14.95 1.13
CA ASN A 15 -9.39 -14.83 -0.08
C ASN A 15 -8.57 -14.59 -1.35
N PHE A 16 -7.36 -14.03 -1.25
CA PHE A 16 -6.55 -13.62 -2.41
C PHE A 16 -5.10 -14.13 -2.38
N LEU A 17 -4.52 -14.36 -1.21
CA LEU A 17 -3.14 -14.83 -1.06
C LEU A 17 -3.13 -16.33 -0.69
N GLY A 18 -2.13 -16.76 0.09
CA GLY A 18 -1.84 -18.16 0.40
C GLY A 18 -2.76 -18.82 1.44
N GLY A 19 -3.72 -18.09 2.00
CA GLY A 19 -4.73 -18.66 2.90
C GLY A 19 -5.85 -19.40 2.15
N GLN A 20 -6.86 -19.82 2.89
CA GLN A 20 -7.98 -20.62 2.36
C GLN A 20 -9.32 -20.00 2.75
N SER A 21 -10.29 -20.04 1.82
CA SER A 21 -11.65 -19.55 2.01
C SER A 21 -12.60 -20.37 1.15
N SER A 22 -13.84 -20.55 1.60
CA SER A 22 -14.90 -21.21 0.83
C SER A 22 -15.40 -20.36 -0.35
N SER A 23 -15.07 -19.07 -0.36
CA SER A 23 -15.42 -18.14 -1.43
C SER A 23 -14.19 -17.31 -1.79
N ARG A 24 -13.51 -17.66 -2.88
CA ARG A 24 -12.36 -16.90 -3.40
C ARG A 24 -12.79 -16.09 -4.63
N PRO A 25 -12.78 -14.75 -4.56
CA PRO A 25 -13.31 -13.92 -5.66
C PRO A 25 -12.58 -14.09 -6.99
N LEU A 26 -11.29 -14.43 -6.96
CA LEU A 26 -10.46 -14.68 -8.14
C LEU A 26 -10.25 -16.18 -8.40
N GLY A 27 -11.08 -17.05 -7.81
CA GLY A 27 -10.94 -18.51 -7.90
C GLY A 27 -9.63 -19.02 -7.28
N ASP A 28 -8.96 -19.93 -7.98
CA ASP A 28 -7.74 -20.60 -7.50
C ASP A 28 -6.46 -19.75 -7.61
N ALA A 29 -6.57 -18.54 -8.17
CA ALA A 29 -5.42 -17.64 -8.27
C ALA A 29 -4.89 -17.29 -6.88
N ILE A 30 -3.56 -17.28 -6.75
CA ILE A 30 -2.84 -16.80 -5.57
C ILE A 30 -2.03 -15.60 -6.02
N LEU A 31 -2.34 -14.42 -5.48
CA LEU A 31 -1.59 -13.21 -5.78
C LEU A 31 -0.25 -13.20 -5.05
N ASP A 32 0.74 -12.52 -5.63
CA ASP A 32 2.07 -12.38 -5.02
C ASP A 32 2.09 -11.37 -3.88
N GLY A 33 1.12 -10.44 -3.84
CA GLY A 33 1.20 -9.28 -2.97
C GLY A 33 -0.05 -8.40 -2.94
N ILE A 34 0.05 -7.32 -2.17
CA ILE A 34 -0.97 -6.29 -2.01
C ILE A 34 -0.32 -4.91 -2.21
N ASP A 35 -0.96 -4.09 -3.04
CA ASP A 35 -0.60 -2.69 -3.27
C ASP A 35 -1.51 -1.76 -2.47
N PHE A 36 -0.91 -0.77 -1.81
CA PHE A 36 -1.59 0.21 -0.97
C PHE A 36 -1.68 1.51 -1.76
N ASP A 37 -2.75 1.64 -2.52
CA ASP A 37 -3.12 2.86 -3.24
C ASP A 37 -4.22 3.61 -2.46
N ILE A 38 -3.80 4.32 -1.41
CA ILE A 38 -4.71 5.01 -0.49
C ILE A 38 -4.66 6.51 -0.76
N GLU A 39 -5.68 7.02 -1.46
CA GLU A 39 -5.73 8.43 -1.89
C GLU A 39 -6.77 9.27 -1.12
N ALA A 40 -7.56 8.65 -0.25
CA ALA A 40 -8.62 9.32 0.51
C ALA A 40 -8.84 8.70 1.89
N GLY A 41 -9.49 9.46 2.77
CA GLY A 41 -9.79 9.04 4.14
C GLY A 41 -8.67 9.42 5.11
N GLY A 42 -8.47 8.61 6.15
CA GLY A 42 -7.44 8.84 7.16
C GLY A 42 -6.16 8.02 6.89
N GLY A 43 -5.03 8.52 7.38
CA GLY A 43 -3.73 7.82 7.33
C GLY A 43 -3.43 6.87 8.50
N SER A 44 -4.45 6.50 9.28
CA SER A 44 -4.28 5.67 10.48
C SER A 44 -4.36 4.17 10.16
N HIS A 45 -3.51 3.37 10.82
CA HIS A 45 -3.51 1.90 10.83
C HIS A 45 -3.09 1.18 9.55
N TRP A 46 -2.66 1.90 8.50
CA TRP A 46 -2.05 1.28 7.32
C TRP A 46 -0.72 0.60 7.64
N ASP A 47 0.03 1.14 8.61
CA ASP A 47 1.23 0.52 9.15
C ASP A 47 0.93 -0.81 9.86
N GLU A 48 -0.14 -0.87 10.65
CA GLU A 48 -0.61 -2.10 11.30
C GLU A 48 -1.08 -3.15 10.28
N LEU A 49 -1.75 -2.73 9.21
CA LEU A 49 -2.12 -3.63 8.11
C LEU A 49 -0.88 -4.22 7.41
N ALA A 50 0.14 -3.38 7.13
CA ALA A 50 1.39 -3.83 6.53
C ALA A 50 2.14 -4.84 7.42
N LYS A 51 2.25 -4.54 8.73
CA LYS A 51 2.85 -5.45 9.72
C LYS A 51 2.08 -6.78 9.78
N ALA A 52 0.76 -6.74 9.80
CA ALA A 52 -0.08 -7.94 9.86
C ALA A 52 0.07 -8.82 8.61
N LEU A 53 0.09 -8.23 7.41
CA LEU A 53 0.31 -8.97 6.16
C LEU A 53 1.68 -9.67 6.13
N LYS A 54 2.76 -8.95 6.45
CA LYS A 54 4.12 -9.54 6.54
C LYS A 54 4.23 -10.57 7.67
N GLY A 55 3.44 -10.42 8.73
CA GLY A 55 3.33 -11.38 9.83
C GLY A 55 2.68 -12.70 9.42
N LEU A 56 1.75 -12.69 8.46
CA LEU A 56 1.13 -13.90 7.92
C LEU A 56 2.08 -14.66 6.98
N SER A 57 2.86 -13.95 6.17
CA SER A 57 3.97 -14.51 5.42
C SER A 57 4.95 -13.42 4.99
N SER A 58 6.25 -13.66 5.22
CA SER A 58 7.30 -12.74 4.79
C SER A 58 7.48 -12.67 3.27
N GLN A 59 6.87 -13.60 2.52
CA GLN A 59 6.93 -13.64 1.06
C GLN A 59 5.90 -12.73 0.38
N VAL A 60 4.90 -12.23 1.12
CA VAL A 60 3.91 -11.30 0.55
C VAL A 60 4.63 -10.03 0.10
N ILE A 61 4.53 -9.72 -1.19
CA ILE A 61 5.05 -8.46 -1.73
C ILE A 61 4.11 -7.34 -1.28
N LEU A 62 4.66 -6.30 -0.66
CA LEU A 62 3.92 -5.08 -0.34
C LEU A 62 4.39 -3.94 -1.22
N ALA A 63 3.45 -3.30 -1.89
CA ALA A 63 3.68 -2.08 -2.65
C ALA A 63 2.86 -0.92 -2.06
N ALA A 64 3.36 0.31 -2.22
CA ALA A 64 2.65 1.52 -1.84
C ALA A 64 2.68 2.52 -3.00
N ALA A 65 1.59 3.26 -3.19
CA ALA A 65 1.48 4.31 -4.20
C ALA A 65 1.22 5.68 -3.56
N PRO A 66 2.17 6.26 -2.80
CA PRO A 66 1.99 7.57 -2.20
C PRO A 66 1.94 8.67 -3.26
N GLN A 67 1.27 9.77 -2.93
CA GLN A 67 1.40 11.01 -3.71
C GLN A 67 2.80 11.61 -3.53
N CYS A 68 3.20 12.47 -4.47
CA CYS A 68 4.53 13.10 -4.39
C CYS A 68 4.77 14.07 -3.21
N PRO A 69 3.77 14.75 -2.60
CA PRO A 69 4.04 15.60 -1.45
C PRO A 69 4.57 14.82 -0.25
N ILE A 70 5.61 15.33 0.41
CA ILE A 70 6.22 14.70 1.59
C ILE A 70 5.90 15.55 2.85
N PRO A 71 5.41 14.93 3.94
CA PRO A 71 5.00 13.52 4.05
C PRO A 71 3.68 13.25 3.30
N ASP A 72 3.52 12.02 2.80
CA ASP A 72 2.24 11.58 2.23
C ASP A 72 1.16 11.52 3.33
N ALA A 73 -0.03 12.05 3.04
CA ALA A 73 -1.09 12.20 4.03
C ALA A 73 -1.67 10.86 4.55
N HIS A 74 -1.53 9.78 3.79
CA HIS A 74 -2.16 8.50 4.08
C HIS A 74 -1.14 7.41 4.43
N LEU A 75 0.00 7.37 3.74
CA LEU A 75 0.93 6.25 3.73
C LEU A 75 2.26 6.54 4.43
N ASP A 76 2.52 7.77 4.88
CA ASP A 76 3.80 8.12 5.55
C ASP A 76 4.13 7.18 6.73
N SER A 77 3.14 6.88 7.58
CA SER A 77 3.30 5.96 8.71
C SER A 77 3.61 4.53 8.28
N ALA A 78 2.93 4.04 7.23
CA ALA A 78 3.10 2.70 6.69
C ALA A 78 4.47 2.55 6.01
N ILE A 79 4.86 3.51 5.17
CA ILE A 79 6.14 3.51 4.47
C ILE A 79 7.31 3.51 5.47
N LYS A 80 7.21 4.30 6.55
CA LYS A 80 8.24 4.36 7.61
C LYS A 80 8.46 3.05 8.37
N THR A 81 7.60 2.04 8.21
CA THR A 81 7.86 0.71 8.76
C THR A 81 9.01 -0.02 8.06
N GLY A 82 9.36 0.36 6.84
CA GLY A 82 10.38 -0.32 6.03
C GLY A 82 9.95 -1.69 5.49
N LEU A 83 8.65 -1.98 5.49
CA LEU A 83 8.09 -3.28 5.08
C LEU A 83 7.69 -3.36 3.60
N PHE A 84 7.65 -2.23 2.89
CA PHE A 84 7.25 -2.18 1.48
C PHE A 84 8.42 -2.54 0.58
N ASP A 85 8.20 -3.50 -0.32
CA ASP A 85 9.15 -3.96 -1.32
C ASP A 85 9.23 -2.99 -2.51
N HIS A 86 8.13 -2.31 -2.80
CA HIS A 86 8.04 -1.30 -3.87
C HIS A 86 7.31 -0.04 -3.40
N VAL A 87 7.76 1.12 -3.88
CA VAL A 87 7.08 2.41 -3.67
C VAL A 87 6.98 3.12 -5.01
N TRP A 88 5.75 3.31 -5.49
CA TRP A 88 5.42 3.91 -6.78
C TRP A 88 4.91 5.34 -6.57
N VAL A 89 5.83 6.29 -6.39
CA VAL A 89 5.46 7.69 -6.12
C VAL A 89 4.68 8.28 -7.31
N GLN A 90 3.51 8.86 -7.02
CA GLN A 90 2.65 9.46 -8.02
C GLN A 90 3.10 10.90 -8.35
N PHE A 91 3.87 11.06 -9.43
CA PHE A 91 4.37 12.36 -9.91
C PHE A 91 3.37 13.11 -10.81
N TYR A 92 2.10 13.10 -10.43
CA TYR A 92 0.99 13.77 -11.12
C TYR A 92 -0.06 14.28 -10.12
N ASN A 93 -0.98 15.13 -10.59
CA ASN A 93 -2.07 15.74 -9.82
C ASN A 93 -1.67 16.60 -8.61
N ASN A 94 -0.38 16.92 -8.49
CA ASN A 94 0.19 17.70 -7.38
C ASN A 94 1.15 18.76 -7.95
N PRO A 95 0.68 20.00 -8.19
CA PRO A 95 1.49 21.07 -8.78
C PRO A 95 2.88 21.29 -8.17
N PRO A 96 3.08 21.15 -6.84
CA PRO A 96 4.41 21.33 -6.24
C PRO A 96 5.46 20.31 -6.70
N CYS A 97 5.04 19.08 -7.05
CA CYS A 97 5.95 17.96 -7.27
C CYS A 97 5.58 17.06 -8.47
N GLN A 98 4.80 17.57 -9.42
CA GLN A 98 4.41 16.83 -10.62
C GLN A 98 5.26 17.18 -11.84
N TYR A 99 5.27 16.29 -12.83
CA TYR A 99 5.76 16.64 -14.16
C TYR A 99 4.89 17.74 -14.80
N SER A 100 5.53 18.71 -15.45
CA SER A 100 4.88 19.70 -16.30
C SER A 100 5.43 19.61 -17.71
N THR A 101 4.63 19.91 -18.74
CA THR A 101 5.03 19.76 -20.15
C THR A 101 6.36 20.45 -20.44
N GLY A 102 7.41 19.67 -20.69
CA GLY A 102 8.76 20.17 -20.97
C GLY A 102 9.51 20.76 -19.78
N ASN A 103 9.02 20.56 -18.55
CA ASN A 103 9.60 21.12 -17.33
C ASN A 103 9.61 20.07 -16.20
N ILE A 104 10.81 19.74 -15.74
CA ILE A 104 11.04 18.78 -14.66
C ILE A 104 11.41 19.44 -13.32
N ASN A 105 11.40 20.77 -13.22
CA ASN A 105 11.91 21.49 -12.05
C ASN A 105 11.20 21.07 -10.75
N SER A 106 9.89 20.81 -10.82
CA SER A 106 9.10 20.31 -9.68
C SER A 106 9.46 18.87 -9.26
N LEU A 107 10.19 18.12 -10.08
CA LEU A 107 10.58 16.73 -9.78
C LEU A 107 11.99 16.61 -9.17
N VAL A 108 12.81 17.66 -9.22
CA VAL A 108 14.27 17.54 -9.08
C VAL A 108 14.89 18.33 -7.92
N ASP A 109 14.08 18.87 -7.00
CA ASP A 109 14.49 19.64 -5.79
C ASP A 109 16.00 20.00 -5.68
#